data_AF-A0A392MF54-F1
#
_entry.id   AF-A0A392MF54-F1
#
_cell.length_a   1.000
_cell.length_b   1.000
_cell.length_c   1.000
_cell.angle_alpha   90.00
_cell.angle_beta   90.00
_cell.angle_gamma   90.00
#
_symmetry.space_group_name_H-M   'P 1'
#
loop_
_entity.id
_entity.type
_entity.pdbx_description
1 polymer ?
#
loop_
_entity_poly.entity_id
_entity_poly.type
_entity_poly.pdbx_seq_one_letter_code
_entity_poly.pdbx_strand_id
1 'polypeptide(L)'
;MNRASVVQTRAVPAAVFSQPPIGGVGLTEDQAVEQHGDIDVYTANFRPLKATLSGLPDRVFMKLIVSAKTNQVLGLHMCGDDAPEIVQGFAVAIKAGLTKADFDSTVGIHPTAAEEFVTMRTPTRKIRKSHASQIDTLYVLRSGESGVRTLTPPIMSLVATNWATLTGQFSILFNKLNILMNMVTAVTLNLGIEDFRFLKNKSKHNFLVQAMIAVLYSSN
;
A
#
# COMPACT_ATOMS: atom_id res chain seq x y z
N MET A 1 36.95 -31.04 -5.52
CA MET A 1 35.94 -30.72 -6.57
C MET A 1 35.48 -29.29 -6.39
N ASN A 2 36.15 -28.31 -7.01
CA ASN A 2 35.68 -26.91 -6.99
C ASN A 2 34.68 -26.72 -8.13
N ARG A 3 33.39 -26.69 -7.80
CA ARG A 3 32.36 -26.28 -8.76
C ARG A 3 32.34 -24.76 -8.74
N ALA A 4 32.63 -24.11 -9.86
CA ALA A 4 32.46 -22.67 -9.99
C ALA A 4 30.98 -22.35 -9.72
N SER A 5 30.70 -21.77 -8.55
CA SER A 5 29.35 -21.34 -8.20
C SER A 5 29.11 -19.96 -8.77
N VAL A 6 28.23 -19.85 -9.76
CA VAL A 6 27.73 -18.55 -10.22
C VAL A 6 27.09 -17.84 -9.03
N VAL A 7 27.58 -16.64 -8.71
CA VAL A 7 26.99 -15.82 -7.65
C VAL A 7 25.60 -15.37 -8.13
N GLN A 8 24.56 -15.89 -7.48
CA GLN A 8 23.19 -15.47 -7.75
C GLN A 8 22.93 -14.11 -7.09
N THR A 9 22.58 -13.11 -7.90
CA THR A 9 22.37 -11.73 -7.45
C THR A 9 20.98 -11.46 -6.86
N ARG A 10 20.04 -12.41 -6.98
CA ARG A 10 18.63 -12.20 -6.59
C ARG A 10 18.39 -12.00 -5.08
N ALA A 11 19.31 -12.46 -4.24
CA ALA A 11 19.14 -12.52 -2.78
C ALA A 11 20.43 -12.10 -2.06
N VAL A 12 21.03 -11.00 -2.51
CA VAL A 12 22.19 -10.40 -1.84
C VAL A 12 21.68 -9.63 -0.60
N PRO A 13 22.06 -10.02 0.63
CA PRO A 13 21.70 -9.26 1.81
C PRO A 13 22.51 -7.97 1.89
N ALA A 14 21.91 -6.93 2.48
CA ALA A 14 22.56 -5.66 2.77
C ALA A 14 22.10 -5.12 4.13
N ALA A 15 22.95 -4.31 4.76
CA ALA A 15 22.66 -3.68 6.03
C ALA A 15 23.16 -2.24 6.08
N VAL A 16 22.46 -1.42 6.86
CA VAL A 16 22.83 -0.05 7.23
C VAL A 16 23.01 -0.02 8.75
N PHE A 17 24.22 0.25 9.20
CA PHE A 17 24.56 0.29 10.64
C PHE A 17 24.22 1.65 11.26
N SER A 18 22.95 2.03 11.16
CA SER A 18 22.36 3.17 11.87
C SER A 18 21.98 2.79 13.31
N GLN A 19 21.37 3.73 14.04
CA GLN A 19 20.86 3.49 15.39
C GLN A 19 19.33 3.75 15.40
N PRO A 20 18.48 2.69 15.37
CA PRO A 20 18.82 1.27 15.28
C PRO A 20 19.29 0.84 13.86
N PRO A 21 19.99 -0.31 13.73
CA PRO A 21 20.41 -0.87 12.44
C PRO A 21 19.24 -1.31 11.57
N ILE A 22 19.47 -1.34 10.26
CA ILE A 22 18.52 -1.81 9.25
C ILE A 22 19.19 -2.93 8.44
N GLY A 23 18.46 -3.99 8.15
CA GLY A 23 18.89 -5.07 7.26
C GLY A 23 17.80 -5.46 6.29
N GLY A 24 18.18 -5.89 5.09
CA GLY A 24 17.24 -6.41 4.11
C GLY A 24 17.87 -7.40 3.14
N VAL A 25 17.05 -8.29 2.59
CA VAL A 25 17.42 -9.23 1.54
C VAL A 25 16.24 -9.46 0.60
N GLY A 26 16.52 -9.61 -0.70
CA GLY A 26 15.49 -9.81 -1.73
C GLY A 26 14.81 -8.51 -2.16
N LEU A 27 13.57 -8.62 -2.64
CA LEU A 27 12.85 -7.52 -3.27
C LEU A 27 12.21 -6.57 -2.25
N THR A 28 12.10 -5.29 -2.61
CA THR A 28 11.18 -4.34 -1.95
C THR A 28 9.72 -4.60 -2.36
N GLU A 29 8.75 -3.99 -1.67
CA GLU A 29 7.33 -4.13 -2.04
C GLU A 29 7.09 -3.70 -3.49
N ASP A 30 7.64 -2.55 -3.90
CA ASP A 30 7.48 -2.01 -5.27
C ASP A 30 8.10 -2.92 -6.33
N GLN A 31 9.33 -3.40 -6.09
CA GLN A 31 10.01 -4.33 -6.98
C GLN A 31 9.24 -5.67 -7.09
N ALA A 32 8.67 -6.14 -5.98
CA ALA A 32 7.89 -7.37 -5.97
C ALA A 32 6.55 -7.21 -6.74
N VAL A 33 5.88 -6.05 -6.63
CA VAL A 33 4.68 -5.74 -7.42
C VAL A 33 5.00 -5.63 -8.92
N GLU A 34 6.13 -5.02 -9.25
CA GLU A 34 6.60 -4.90 -10.63
C GLU A 34 6.86 -6.28 -11.25
N GLN A 35 7.65 -7.11 -10.56
CA GLN A 35 8.15 -8.39 -11.08
C GLN A 35 7.18 -9.57 -10.92
N HIS A 36 6.38 -9.60 -9.84
CA HIS A 36 5.50 -10.73 -9.50
C HIS A 36 4.00 -10.38 -9.52
N GLY A 37 3.64 -9.09 -9.61
CA GLY A 37 2.26 -8.65 -9.61
C GLY A 37 1.63 -8.69 -8.23
N ASP A 38 0.89 -9.76 -7.94
CA ASP A 38 0.13 -9.89 -6.70
C ASP A 38 1.02 -10.37 -5.55
N ILE A 39 1.01 -9.62 -4.45
CA ILE A 39 1.84 -9.91 -3.28
C ILE A 39 1.07 -9.80 -1.96
N ASP A 40 1.52 -10.56 -0.98
CA ASP A 40 1.08 -10.50 0.41
C ASP A 40 2.22 -9.96 1.28
N VAL A 41 1.91 -8.96 2.08
CA VAL A 41 2.88 -8.28 2.95
C VAL A 41 2.53 -8.56 4.40
N TYR A 42 3.50 -9.08 5.13
CA TYR A 42 3.42 -9.35 6.56
C TYR A 42 4.32 -8.37 7.27
N THR A 43 3.85 -7.80 8.38
CA THR A 43 4.65 -6.85 9.17
C THR A 43 4.43 -7.07 10.66
N ALA A 44 5.51 -6.99 11.43
CA ALA A 44 5.46 -6.92 12.88
C ALA A 44 6.11 -5.62 13.36
N ASN A 45 5.54 -5.02 14.42
CA ASN A 45 6.08 -3.83 15.06
C ASN A 45 5.88 -3.92 16.56
N PHE A 46 6.95 -4.20 17.29
CA PHE A 46 6.89 -4.56 18.71
C PHE A 46 8.05 -3.95 19.50
N ARG A 47 7.94 -3.98 20.82
CA ARG A 47 9.03 -3.62 21.72
C ARG A 47 9.72 -4.92 22.17
N PRO A 48 11.01 -5.12 21.88
CA PRO A 48 11.68 -6.36 22.27
C PRO A 48 11.72 -6.48 23.80
N LEU A 49 11.70 -7.71 24.33
CA LEU A 49 11.65 -7.96 25.77
C LEU A 49 12.76 -7.23 26.54
N LYS A 50 13.98 -7.21 25.98
CA LYS A 50 15.13 -6.46 26.50
C LYS A 50 14.80 -4.98 26.73
N ALA A 51 14.19 -4.32 25.74
CA ALA A 51 13.81 -2.91 25.83
C ALA A 51 12.63 -2.67 26.77
N THR A 52 11.70 -3.63 26.87
CA THR A 52 10.59 -3.58 27.83
C THR A 52 11.10 -3.61 29.27
N LEU A 53 12.11 -4.44 29.56
CA LEU A 53 12.72 -4.54 30.89
C LEU A 53 13.62 -3.34 31.22
N SER A 54 14.36 -2.81 30.24
CA SER A 54 15.28 -1.67 30.46
C SER A 54 14.61 -0.31 30.45
N GLY A 55 13.33 -0.21 30.08
CA GLY A 55 12.63 1.07 29.96
C GLY A 55 12.96 1.86 28.68
N LEU A 56 13.81 1.33 27.80
CA LEU A 56 14.20 2.00 26.55
C LEU A 56 13.06 2.05 25.52
N PRO A 57 12.91 3.15 24.75
CA PRO A 57 11.83 3.32 23.78
C PRO A 57 12.01 2.51 22.50
N ASP A 58 13.07 1.70 22.40
CA ASP A 58 13.45 0.99 21.19
C ASP A 58 12.34 0.07 20.69
N ARG A 59 12.11 0.10 19.37
CA ARG A 59 11.14 -0.75 18.69
C ARG A 59 11.80 -1.49 17.56
N VAL A 60 11.30 -2.69 17.31
CA VAL A 60 11.70 -3.52 16.20
C VAL A 60 10.57 -3.51 15.16
N PHE A 61 10.94 -3.27 13.91
CA PHE A 61 10.05 -3.39 12.77
C PHE A 61 10.55 -4.50 11.85
N MET A 62 9.65 -5.38 11.43
CA MET A 62 9.95 -6.47 10.52
C MET A 62 8.92 -6.53 9.41
N LYS A 63 9.36 -6.97 8.23
CA LYS A 63 8.53 -7.08 7.04
C LYS A 63 8.94 -8.30 6.22
N LEU A 64 7.93 -9.06 5.81
CA LEU A 64 8.06 -10.16 4.87
C LEU A 64 7.20 -9.88 3.64
N ILE A 65 7.76 -10.09 2.45
CA ILE A 65 7.09 -9.91 1.17
C ILE A 65 6.96 -11.27 0.51
N VAL A 66 5.73 -11.67 0.19
CA VAL A 66 5.41 -13.01 -0.30
C VAL A 66 4.66 -12.91 -1.62
N SER A 67 4.98 -13.76 -2.59
CA SER A 67 4.18 -13.87 -3.82
C SER A 67 2.81 -14.47 -3.49
N ALA A 68 1.73 -13.78 -3.84
CA ALA A 68 0.38 -14.33 -3.65
C ALA A 68 0.10 -15.54 -4.57
N LYS A 69 0.86 -15.69 -5.67
CA LYS A 69 0.70 -16.78 -6.64
C LYS A 69 1.45 -18.05 -6.24
N THR A 70 2.71 -17.91 -5.80
CA THR A 70 3.59 -19.07 -5.54
C THR A 70 3.82 -19.33 -4.06
N ASN A 71 3.35 -18.44 -3.18
CA ASN A 71 3.64 -18.44 -1.75
C ASN A 71 5.14 -18.31 -1.41
N GLN A 72 6.01 -18.01 -2.39
CA GLN A 72 7.44 -17.83 -2.18
C GLN A 72 7.71 -16.53 -1.43
N VAL A 73 8.65 -16.57 -0.47
CA VAL A 73 9.16 -15.34 0.17
C VAL A 73 10.12 -14.65 -0.79
N LEU A 74 9.74 -13.44 -1.22
CA LEU A 74 10.47 -12.63 -2.20
C LEU A 74 11.43 -11.64 -1.55
N GLY A 75 11.12 -11.20 -0.32
CA GLY A 75 11.93 -10.23 0.39
C GLY A 75 11.68 -10.24 1.90
N LEU A 76 12.70 -9.88 2.65
CA LEU A 76 12.70 -9.80 4.11
C LEU A 76 13.46 -8.55 4.53
N HIS A 77 12.84 -7.72 5.37
CA HIS A 77 13.39 -6.43 5.80
C HIS A 77 13.17 -6.24 7.30
N MET A 78 14.17 -5.71 8.00
CA MET A 78 14.15 -5.50 9.44
C MET A 78 14.82 -4.19 9.83
N CYS A 79 14.29 -3.54 10.85
CA CYS A 79 14.91 -2.42 11.57
C CYS A 79 14.90 -2.76 13.07
N GLY A 80 16.07 -2.81 13.69
CA GLY A 80 16.30 -3.24 15.08
C GLY A 80 17.74 -3.65 15.33
N ASP A 81 18.15 -3.71 16.61
CA ASP A 81 19.53 -3.95 17.05
C ASP A 81 20.24 -5.11 16.33
N ASP A 82 19.53 -6.24 16.19
CA ASP A 82 20.10 -7.49 15.63
C ASP A 82 19.81 -7.67 14.12
N ALA A 83 19.33 -6.63 13.43
CA ALA A 83 18.88 -6.74 12.05
C ALA A 83 19.93 -7.30 11.07
N PRO A 84 21.20 -6.86 11.07
CA PRO A 84 22.21 -7.37 10.14
C PRO A 84 22.46 -8.88 10.30
N GLU A 85 22.55 -9.36 11.53
CA GLU A 85 22.82 -10.76 11.86
C GLU A 85 21.62 -11.66 11.51
N ILE A 86 20.41 -11.23 11.86
CA ILE A 86 19.18 -11.98 11.56
C ILE A 86 18.96 -12.08 10.06
N VAL A 87 19.13 -10.97 9.33
CA VAL A 87 18.95 -10.93 7.87
C VAL A 87 19.95 -11.84 7.16
N GLN A 88 21.20 -11.89 7.62
CA GLN A 88 22.22 -12.77 7.05
C GLN A 88 21.80 -14.25 7.16
N GLY A 89 21.23 -14.66 8.29
CA GLY A 89 20.69 -16.02 8.48
C GLY A 89 19.56 -16.33 7.50
N PHE A 90 18.59 -15.43 7.37
CA PHE A 90 17.45 -15.63 6.46
C PHE A 90 17.80 -15.46 4.97
N ALA A 91 18.91 -14.83 4.62
CA ALA A 91 19.35 -14.70 3.23
C ALA A 91 19.50 -16.08 2.54
N VAL A 92 19.90 -17.09 3.30
CA VAL A 92 19.96 -18.49 2.82
C VAL A 92 18.57 -19.00 2.44
N ALA A 93 17.54 -18.73 3.25
CA ALA A 93 16.15 -19.12 2.98
C ALA A 93 15.59 -18.43 1.72
N ILE A 94 15.85 -17.12 1.57
CA ILE A 94 15.41 -16.36 0.39
C ILE A 94 16.14 -16.86 -0.87
N LYS A 95 17.44 -17.14 -0.76
CA LYS A 95 18.22 -17.73 -1.86
C LYS A 95 17.68 -19.09 -2.26
N ALA A 96 17.36 -19.96 -1.29
CA ALA A 96 16.74 -21.26 -1.52
C ALA A 96 15.32 -21.17 -2.11
N GLY A 97 14.67 -20.01 -2.02
CA GLY A 97 13.33 -19.79 -2.55
C GLY A 97 12.25 -20.43 -1.70
N LEU A 98 12.45 -20.45 -0.37
CA LEU A 98 11.48 -21.01 0.56
C LEU A 98 10.16 -20.24 0.52
N THR A 99 9.09 -20.97 0.82
CA THR A 99 7.72 -20.47 0.87
C THR A 99 7.37 -19.94 2.25
N LYS A 100 6.29 -19.15 2.33
CA LYS A 100 5.73 -18.73 3.61
C LYS A 100 5.31 -19.93 4.47
N ALA A 101 4.87 -21.01 3.86
CA ALA A 101 4.55 -22.26 4.55
C ALA A 101 5.78 -22.87 5.25
N ASP A 102 6.95 -22.82 4.62
CA ASP A 102 8.21 -23.30 5.23
C ASP A 102 8.56 -22.46 6.47
N PHE A 103 8.45 -21.14 6.37
CA PHE A 103 8.62 -20.22 7.50
C PHE A 103 7.61 -20.54 8.61
N ASP A 104 6.33 -20.72 8.26
CA ASP A 104 5.25 -21.04 9.18
C ASP A 104 5.40 -22.37 9.91
N SER A 105 6.04 -23.35 9.27
CA SER A 105 6.32 -24.67 9.85
C SER A 105 7.54 -24.71 10.75
N THR A 106 8.34 -23.63 10.76
CA THR A 106 9.56 -23.54 11.56
C THR A 106 9.24 -23.11 12.99
N VAL A 107 9.74 -23.86 13.98
CA VAL A 107 9.60 -23.50 15.40
C VAL A 107 10.53 -22.34 15.73
N GLY A 108 9.97 -21.26 16.26
CA GLY A 108 10.72 -20.10 16.73
C GLY A 108 11.44 -20.37 18.05
N ILE A 109 12.61 -19.77 18.23
CA ILE A 109 13.32 -19.76 19.52
C ILE A 109 12.74 -18.63 20.36
N HIS A 110 12.21 -18.96 21.53
CA HIS A 110 11.59 -17.99 22.43
C HIS A 110 12.48 -17.70 23.66
N PRO A 111 12.69 -16.43 24.07
CA PRO A 111 12.27 -15.19 23.41
C PRO A 111 13.36 -14.66 22.45
N THR A 112 13.01 -14.41 21.18
CA THR A 112 13.92 -13.75 20.23
C THR A 112 13.19 -12.82 19.28
N ALA A 113 13.84 -11.75 18.80
CA ALA A 113 13.23 -10.92 17.76
C ALA A 113 13.01 -11.74 16.46
N ALA A 114 13.96 -12.62 16.12
CA ALA A 114 13.92 -13.43 14.91
C ALA A 114 12.73 -14.39 14.84
N GLU A 115 12.18 -14.83 15.98
CA GLU A 115 11.01 -15.73 16.01
C GLU A 115 9.79 -15.11 15.30
N GLU A 116 9.68 -13.78 15.26
CA GLU A 116 8.58 -13.09 14.60
C GLU A 116 8.52 -13.39 13.08
N PHE A 117 9.66 -13.64 12.42
CA PHE A 117 9.64 -14.03 11.00
C PHE A 117 8.95 -15.37 10.74
N VAL A 118 8.93 -16.27 11.73
CA VAL A 118 8.31 -17.60 11.62
C VAL A 118 6.94 -17.68 12.32
N THR A 119 6.49 -16.61 12.97
CA THR A 119 5.17 -16.54 13.66
C THR A 119 4.18 -15.56 13.03
N MET A 120 4.56 -14.73 12.05
CA MET A 120 3.63 -13.87 11.30
C MET A 120 2.64 -14.70 10.45
N ARG A 121 1.43 -14.97 10.94
CA ARG A 121 0.44 -15.83 10.27
C ARG A 121 -0.50 -15.12 9.30
N THR A 122 -0.76 -13.83 9.51
CA THR A 122 -1.76 -13.08 8.74
C THR A 122 -1.10 -11.91 8.02
N PRO A 123 -1.34 -11.73 6.71
CA PRO A 123 -0.81 -10.59 6.00
C PRO A 123 -1.48 -9.31 6.49
N THR A 124 -0.68 -8.28 6.75
CA THR A 124 -1.18 -6.96 7.14
C THR A 124 -1.68 -6.17 5.94
N ARG A 125 -1.16 -6.47 4.74
CA ARG A 125 -1.62 -5.90 3.47
C ARG A 125 -1.61 -6.95 2.36
N LYS A 126 -2.59 -6.88 1.48
CA LYS A 126 -2.67 -7.67 0.25
C LYS A 126 -2.72 -6.72 -0.93
N ILE A 127 -1.74 -6.80 -1.83
CA ILE A 127 -1.67 -5.96 -3.02
C ILE A 127 -2.02 -6.84 -4.22
N ARG A 128 -2.98 -6.40 -5.03
CA ARG A 128 -3.51 -7.13 -6.20
C ARG A 128 -3.58 -6.19 -7.39
N LYS A 129 -3.07 -6.60 -8.57
CA LYS A 129 -3.27 -5.86 -9.82
C LYS A 129 -4.73 -6.05 -10.26
N SER A 130 -5.47 -4.96 -10.38
CA SER A 130 -6.83 -5.01 -10.94
C SER A 130 -6.74 -5.44 -12.41
N HIS A 131 -7.54 -6.44 -12.79
CA HIS A 131 -7.61 -6.95 -14.17
C HIS A 131 -8.32 -5.96 -15.15
N ALA A 132 -8.43 -4.68 -14.79
CA ALA A 132 -9.21 -3.69 -15.54
C ALA A 132 -8.58 -3.24 -16.87
N SER A 133 -7.40 -3.77 -17.25
CA SER A 133 -6.63 -3.31 -18.42
C SER A 133 -6.83 -4.14 -19.70
N GLN A 134 -7.70 -5.17 -19.71
CA GLN A 134 -7.88 -6.02 -20.91
C GLN A 134 -9.20 -5.83 -21.67
N ILE A 135 -10.12 -4.99 -21.19
CA ILE A 135 -11.42 -4.74 -21.86
C ILE A 135 -11.39 -3.50 -22.79
N ASP A 136 -10.42 -2.60 -22.66
CA ASP A 136 -10.40 -1.35 -23.45
C ASP A 136 -9.70 -1.44 -24.83
N THR A 137 -9.05 -2.56 -25.16
CA THR A 137 -8.30 -2.67 -26.43
C THR A 137 -9.06 -3.38 -27.56
N LEU A 138 -10.30 -3.84 -27.33
CA LEU A 138 -11.07 -4.55 -28.37
C LEU A 138 -11.92 -3.66 -29.31
N TYR A 139 -11.88 -2.33 -29.18
CA TYR A 139 -12.81 -1.43 -29.88
C TYR A 139 -12.24 -0.60 -31.04
N VAL A 140 -11.13 -1.00 -31.70
CA VAL A 140 -10.50 -0.14 -32.73
C VAL A 140 -10.33 -0.73 -34.15
N LEU A 141 -10.64 -2.00 -34.46
CA LEU A 141 -10.33 -2.53 -35.80
C LEU A 141 -11.51 -3.16 -36.56
N ARG A 142 -12.28 -2.32 -37.28
CA ARG A 142 -12.72 -2.57 -38.68
C ARG A 142 -13.53 -1.40 -39.23
N SER A 143 -12.88 -0.51 -39.97
CA SER A 143 -13.55 0.41 -40.90
C SER A 143 -13.07 0.07 -42.31
N GLY A 144 -13.83 -0.75 -43.01
CA GLY A 144 -13.55 -1.17 -44.38
C GLY A 144 -14.77 -1.86 -44.97
N GLU A 145 -15.43 -1.13 -45.87
CA GLU A 145 -16.38 -1.58 -46.91
C GLU A 145 -17.81 -2.00 -46.51
N SER A 146 -18.74 -1.15 -46.96
CA SER A 146 -20.06 -1.43 -47.54
C SER A 146 -21.02 -2.40 -46.83
N GLY A 147 -22.02 -1.80 -46.18
CA GLY A 147 -23.40 -2.27 -46.16
C GLY A 147 -23.78 -3.20 -45.01
N VAL A 148 -24.76 -2.77 -44.20
CA VAL A 148 -25.98 -3.52 -43.81
C VAL A 148 -26.73 -2.76 -42.69
N ARG A 149 -27.97 -2.41 -43.03
CA ARG A 149 -29.22 -2.24 -42.25
C ARG A 149 -29.14 -1.92 -40.74
N THR A 150 -29.83 -0.83 -40.40
CA THR A 150 -30.20 -0.41 -39.04
C THR A 150 -31.08 -1.45 -38.34
N LEU A 151 -30.64 -1.90 -37.16
CA LEU A 151 -31.53 -2.47 -36.14
C LEU A 151 -31.30 -1.69 -34.83
N THR A 152 -32.21 -0.78 -34.52
CA THR A 152 -32.30 -0.17 -33.19
C THR A 152 -33.02 -1.12 -32.23
N PRO A 153 -32.61 -1.15 -30.95
CA PRO A 153 -33.60 -1.24 -29.88
C PRO A 153 -33.46 -0.12 -28.83
N PRO A 154 -34.56 0.30 -28.18
CA PRO A 154 -34.70 1.61 -27.54
C PRO A 154 -34.35 1.59 -26.04
N ILE A 155 -33.11 1.20 -25.67
CA ILE A 155 -32.70 1.22 -24.24
C ILE A 155 -31.33 1.88 -24.00
N MET A 156 -30.47 2.03 -25.01
CA MET A 156 -29.14 2.66 -24.83
C MET A 156 -29.14 4.21 -24.83
N SER A 157 -30.14 4.85 -25.44
CA SER A 157 -30.24 6.33 -25.46
C SER A 157 -30.58 6.92 -24.08
N LEU A 158 -31.39 6.22 -23.28
CA LEU A 158 -31.79 6.70 -21.95
C LEU A 158 -30.64 6.63 -20.94
N VAL A 159 -29.72 5.68 -21.09
CA VAL A 159 -28.56 5.51 -20.20
C VAL A 159 -27.42 6.47 -20.58
N ALA A 160 -27.14 6.65 -21.87
CA ALA A 160 -26.08 7.56 -22.32
C ALA A 160 -26.42 9.04 -22.05
N THR A 161 -27.68 9.44 -22.25
CA THR A 161 -28.12 10.82 -22.00
C THR A 161 -28.12 11.13 -20.50
N ASN A 162 -28.55 10.19 -19.65
CA ASN A 162 -28.47 10.36 -18.20
C ASN A 162 -27.02 10.36 -17.68
N TRP A 163 -26.11 9.58 -18.26
CA TRP A 163 -24.69 9.54 -17.85
C TRP A 163 -23.92 10.83 -18.21
N ALA A 164 -24.17 11.39 -19.39
CA ALA A 164 -23.60 12.69 -19.78
C ALA A 164 -24.16 13.84 -18.92
N THR A 165 -25.44 13.77 -18.54
CA THR A 165 -26.07 14.78 -17.66
C THR A 165 -25.57 14.65 -16.20
N LEU A 166 -25.36 13.42 -15.72
CA LEU A 166 -24.78 13.14 -14.40
C LEU A 166 -23.33 13.62 -14.32
N THR A 167 -22.47 13.29 -15.29
CA THR A 167 -21.08 13.75 -15.29
C THR A 167 -20.98 15.28 -15.42
N GLY A 168 -21.86 15.91 -16.20
CA GLY A 168 -21.98 17.37 -16.28
C GLY A 168 -22.43 18.02 -14.96
N GLN A 169 -23.46 17.48 -14.30
CA GLN A 169 -23.95 17.99 -13.01
C GLN A 169 -22.91 17.82 -11.89
N PHE A 170 -22.16 16.70 -11.88
CA PHE A 170 -21.06 16.49 -10.93
C PHE A 170 -19.91 17.47 -11.16
N SER A 171 -19.54 17.75 -12.42
CA SER A 171 -18.49 18.73 -12.74
C SER A 171 -18.87 20.16 -12.33
N ILE A 172 -20.12 20.57 -12.55
CA ILE A 172 -20.65 21.87 -12.12
C ILE A 172 -20.70 21.95 -10.58
N LEU A 173 -21.11 20.88 -9.92
CA LEU A 173 -21.15 20.81 -8.44
C LEU A 173 -19.74 20.87 -7.85
N PHE A 174 -18.75 20.19 -8.46
CA PHE A 174 -17.36 20.23 -8.04
C PHE A 174 -16.74 21.62 -8.23
N ASN A 175 -17.02 22.28 -9.35
CA ASN A 175 -16.56 23.65 -9.57
C ASN A 175 -17.23 24.64 -8.61
N LYS A 176 -18.53 24.49 -8.32
CA LYS A 176 -19.21 25.32 -7.31
C LYS A 176 -18.63 25.09 -5.90
N LEU A 177 -18.30 23.84 -5.54
CA LEU A 177 -17.70 23.51 -4.24
C LEU A 177 -16.27 24.07 -4.11
N ASN A 178 -15.48 24.02 -5.19
CA ASN A 178 -14.15 24.63 -5.23
C ASN A 178 -14.21 26.16 -5.15
N ILE A 179 -15.17 26.80 -5.84
CA ILE A 179 -15.38 28.25 -5.73
C ILE A 179 -15.81 28.63 -4.31
N LEU A 180 -16.69 27.84 -3.68
CA LEU A 180 -17.13 28.07 -2.30
C LEU A 180 -15.97 27.90 -1.30
N MET A 181 -15.13 26.87 -1.46
CA MET A 181 -13.94 26.68 -0.63
C MET A 181 -12.91 27.80 -0.80
N ASN A 182 -12.73 28.29 -2.02
CA ASN A 182 -11.84 29.44 -2.27
C ASN A 182 -12.42 30.73 -1.70
N MET A 183 -13.74 30.95 -1.74
CA MET A 183 -14.38 32.10 -1.08
C MET A 183 -14.28 32.03 0.44
N VAL A 184 -14.53 30.86 1.04
CA VAL A 184 -14.37 30.66 2.50
C VAL A 184 -12.93 30.94 2.91
N THR A 185 -11.95 30.40 2.18
CA THR A 185 -10.52 30.66 2.44
C THR A 185 -10.15 32.14 2.30
N ALA A 186 -10.68 32.84 1.28
CA ALA A 186 -10.43 34.25 1.07
C ALA A 186 -11.06 35.14 2.16
N VAL A 187 -12.26 34.81 2.64
CA VAL A 187 -12.92 35.54 3.75
C VAL A 187 -12.20 35.28 5.08
N THR A 188 -11.72 34.07 5.33
CA THR A 188 -10.95 33.74 6.54
C THR A 188 -9.59 34.47 6.58
N LEU A 189 -8.91 34.60 5.44
CA LEU A 189 -7.67 35.38 5.32
C LEU A 189 -7.89 36.88 5.52
N ASN A 190 -9.01 37.44 5.03
CA ASN A 190 -9.31 38.87 5.17
C ASN A 190 -9.81 39.27 6.57
N LEU A 191 -10.32 38.32 7.37
CA LEU A 191 -10.80 38.54 8.73
C LEU A 191 -9.75 38.26 9.82
N GLY A 192 -8.53 37.86 9.45
CA GLY A 192 -7.42 37.68 10.40
C GLY A 192 -7.61 36.56 11.42
N ILE A 193 -8.42 35.54 11.11
CA ILE A 193 -8.71 34.42 12.02
C ILE A 193 -7.64 33.34 11.85
N GLU A 194 -6.64 33.32 12.76
CA GLU A 194 -5.43 32.47 12.67
C GLU A 194 -5.60 31.01 13.14
N ASP A 195 -6.72 30.62 13.76
CA ASP A 195 -6.81 29.30 14.42
C ASP A 195 -7.57 28.23 13.61
N PHE A 196 -6.87 27.61 12.64
CA PHE A 196 -7.31 26.38 11.96
C PHE A 196 -6.56 25.11 12.38
N ARG A 197 -5.72 25.17 13.42
CA ARG A 197 -4.92 24.00 13.86
C ARG A 197 -5.72 22.89 14.52
N PHE A 198 -7.00 23.09 14.84
CA PHE A 198 -7.81 22.07 15.51
C PHE A 198 -8.49 21.06 14.57
N LEU A 199 -8.57 21.32 13.25
CA LEU A 199 -9.39 20.51 12.33
C LEU A 199 -8.60 19.55 11.43
N LYS A 200 -7.27 19.46 11.58
CA LYS A 200 -6.43 18.63 10.70
C LYS A 200 -6.37 17.15 11.10
N ASN A 201 -7.03 16.74 12.18
CA ASN A 201 -6.90 15.39 12.73
C ASN A 201 -8.25 14.75 13.11
N LYS A 202 -9.09 14.43 12.12
CA LYS A 202 -10.07 13.32 12.15
C LYS A 202 -10.62 13.05 10.75
N SER A 203 -11.00 11.79 10.49
CA SER A 203 -11.28 11.23 9.16
C SER A 203 -12.15 12.12 8.26
N LYS A 204 -11.88 12.05 6.94
CA LYS A 204 -12.46 12.88 5.87
C LYS A 204 -14.00 12.94 5.83
N HIS A 205 -14.71 12.07 6.55
CA HIS A 205 -16.18 12.10 6.62
C HIS A 205 -16.76 13.05 7.70
N ASN A 206 -16.00 13.48 8.71
CA ASN A 206 -16.50 14.38 9.77
C ASN A 206 -16.22 15.87 9.54
N PHE A 207 -15.34 16.22 8.60
CA PHE A 207 -14.92 17.60 8.38
C PHE A 207 -16.03 18.49 7.79
N LEU A 208 -16.79 17.97 6.82
CA LEU A 208 -17.90 18.72 6.19
C LEU A 208 -19.08 18.96 7.15
N VAL A 209 -19.37 17.99 8.02
CA VAL A 209 -20.47 18.10 9.00
C VAL A 209 -20.10 19.10 10.11
N GLN A 210 -18.86 19.11 10.59
CA GLN A 210 -18.42 20.08 11.60
C GLN A 210 -18.24 21.49 11.04
N ALA A 211 -17.77 21.65 9.80
CA ALA A 211 -17.70 22.94 9.13
C ALA A 211 -19.10 23.56 8.91
N MET A 212 -20.11 22.75 8.56
CA MET A 212 -21.50 23.20 8.47
C MET A 212 -22.07 23.63 9.83
N ILE A 213 -21.77 22.89 10.91
CA ILE A 213 -22.23 23.24 12.27
C ILE A 213 -21.57 24.55 12.75
N ALA A 214 -20.29 24.77 12.47
CA ALA A 214 -19.60 26.01 12.84
C ALA A 214 -20.16 27.25 12.12
N VAL A 215 -20.55 27.11 10.84
CA VAL A 215 -21.19 28.19 10.08
C VAL A 215 -22.62 28.45 10.58
N LEU A 216 -23.35 27.40 10.96
CA LEU A 216 -24.71 27.53 11.51
C LEU A 216 -24.76 28.12 12.93
N TYR A 217 -23.68 28.00 13.72
CA TYR A 217 -23.59 28.57 15.08
C TYR A 217 -22.91 29.94 15.16
N SER A 218 -22.37 30.48 14.06
CA SER A 218 -21.79 31.83 13.98
C SER A 218 -22.81 32.90 13.54
N SER A 219 -24.07 32.54 13.33
CA SER A 219 -25.18 33.44 13.00
C SER A 219 -26.24 33.41 14.09
N ASN A 220 -25.89 33.92 15.26
CA ASN A 220 -26.77 34.55 16.25
C ASN A 220 -25.93 35.46 17.15
#